data_AF-A0A351Q5F0-F1
#
_entry.id   AF-A0A351Q5F0-F1
#
_cell.length_a   1.000
_cell.length_b   1.000
_cell.length_c   1.000
_cell.angle_alpha   90.00
_cell.angle_beta   90.00
_cell.angle_gamma   90.00
#
_symmetry.space_group_name_H-M   'P 1'
#
loop_
_entity.id
_entity.type
_entity.pdbx_description
1 polymer ?
#
loop_
_entity_poly.entity_id
_entity_poly.type
_entity_poly.pdbx_seq_one_letter_code
_entity_poly.pdbx_strand_id
1 'polypeptide(L)'
;MIDDAAFSDPARERKIFVSRLLIAIFLAFVLGLVVIARYVDLQLTRYQDFATHADNNRMHVRPAPPSRGLIYDRNGELLADNRPTYILTIVRERSDNLSELLGTIGSLIEISDNDIKRFEKRLTRRKP
;
A
#
# COMPACT_ATOMS: atom_id res chain seq x y z
N MET A 1 -5.53 45.04 -55.71
CA MET A 1 -6.38 44.94 -54.50
C MET A 1 -7.63 44.21 -54.93
N ILE A 2 -7.70 42.92 -54.63
CA ILE A 2 -8.93 42.14 -54.79
C ILE A 2 -9.61 42.23 -53.43
N ASP A 3 -10.69 43.00 -53.35
CA ASP A 3 -11.53 43.06 -52.16
C ASP A 3 -12.28 41.73 -52.03
N ASP A 4 -11.75 40.83 -51.20
CA ASP A 4 -12.39 39.56 -50.81
C ASP A 4 -13.68 39.75 -49.96
N ALA A 5 -14.14 41.00 -49.79
CA ALA A 5 -15.32 41.35 -49.00
C ALA A 5 -16.65 40.95 -49.66
N ALA A 6 -16.66 40.43 -50.90
CA ALA A 6 -17.88 40.15 -51.66
C ALA A 6 -18.55 38.79 -51.36
N PHE A 7 -17.94 37.89 -50.57
CA PHE A 7 -18.45 36.51 -50.38
C PHE A 7 -18.57 36.03 -48.92
N SER A 8 -18.34 36.87 -47.91
CA SER A 8 -18.65 36.49 -46.52
C SER A 8 -20.15 36.68 -46.27
N ASP A 9 -20.86 35.58 -45.99
CA ASP A 9 -22.25 35.59 -45.54
C ASP A 9 -22.27 35.44 -44.01
N PRO A 10 -22.48 36.54 -43.26
CA PRO A 10 -22.45 36.53 -41.80
C PRO A 10 -23.52 35.63 -41.19
N ALA A 11 -24.64 35.39 -41.89
CA ALA A 11 -25.71 34.53 -41.41
C ALA A 11 -25.30 33.05 -41.49
N ARG A 12 -24.58 32.67 -42.54
CA ARG A 12 -24.06 31.30 -42.71
C ARG A 12 -22.94 31.01 -41.73
N GLU A 13 -22.02 31.95 -41.52
CA GLU A 13 -20.95 31.82 -40.51
C GLU A 13 -21.52 31.69 -39.10
N ARG A 14 -22.50 32.54 -38.74
CA ARG A 14 -23.21 32.46 -37.45
C ARG A 14 -23.91 31.12 -37.24
N LYS A 15 -24.57 30.57 -38.27
CA LYS A 15 -25.25 29.27 -38.18
C LYS A 15 -24.27 28.12 -37.94
N ILE A 16 -23.12 28.14 -38.63
CA ILE A 16 -22.06 27.13 -38.43
C ILE A 16 -21.47 27.25 -37.00
N PHE A 17 -21.22 28.47 -36.54
CA PHE A 17 -20.71 28.72 -35.19
C PHE A 17 -21.67 28.24 -34.11
N VAL A 18 -22.95 28.61 -34.19
CA VAL A 18 -23.98 28.21 -33.22
C VAL A 18 -24.18 26.69 -33.22
N SER A 19 -24.17 26.04 -34.40
CA SER A 19 -24.27 24.58 -34.50
C SER A 19 -23.10 23.90 -33.78
N ARG A 20 -21.86 24.34 -34.00
CA ARG A 20 -20.66 23.82 -33.32
C ARG A 20 -20.73 24.03 -31.82
N LEU A 21 -21.19 25.19 -31.37
CA LEU A 21 -21.37 25.51 -29.96
C LEU A 21 -22.39 24.58 -29.30
N LEU A 22 -23.55 24.36 -29.93
CA LEU A 22 -24.59 23.47 -29.41
C LEU A 22 -24.10 22.02 -29.34
N ILE A 23 -23.37 21.55 -30.36
CA ILE A 23 -22.76 20.22 -30.36
C ILE A 23 -21.75 20.08 -29.21
N ALA A 24 -20.89 21.09 -29.01
CA ALA A 24 -19.90 21.08 -27.93
C ALA A 24 -20.56 21.07 -26.55
N ILE A 25 -21.59 21.88 -26.34
CA ILE A 25 -22.37 21.91 -25.08
C ILE A 25 -23.05 20.56 -24.85
N PHE A 26 -23.69 20.00 -25.88
CA PHE A 26 -24.34 18.70 -25.78
C PHE A 26 -23.34 17.60 -25.41
N LEU A 27 -22.18 17.56 -26.08
CA LEU A 27 -21.13 16.60 -25.78
C LEU A 27 -20.61 16.75 -24.35
N ALA A 28 -20.33 17.98 -23.91
CA ALA A 28 -19.89 18.26 -22.55
C ALA A 28 -20.92 17.82 -21.51
N PHE A 29 -22.21 18.08 -21.79
CA PHE A 29 -23.31 17.65 -20.93
C PHE A 29 -23.40 16.13 -20.81
N VAL A 30 -23.34 15.41 -21.93
CA VAL A 30 -23.34 13.94 -21.95
C VAL A 30 -22.15 13.38 -21.18
N LEU A 31 -20.95 13.91 -21.38
CA LEU A 31 -19.77 13.49 -20.63
C LEU A 31 -19.93 13.77 -19.13
N GLY A 32 -20.50 14.91 -18.76
CA GLY A 32 -20.84 15.24 -17.37
C GLY A 32 -21.79 14.21 -16.75
N LEU A 33 -22.83 13.80 -17.48
CA LEU A 33 -23.77 12.76 -17.03
C LEU A 33 -23.07 11.41 -16.83
N VAL A 34 -22.13 11.03 -17.71
CA VAL A 34 -21.36 9.79 -17.55
C VAL A 34 -20.53 9.83 -16.25
N VAL A 35 -19.89 10.96 -15.94
CA VAL A 35 -19.13 11.12 -14.70
C VAL A 35 -20.04 11.03 -13.47
N ILE A 36 -21.20 11.69 -13.51
CA ILE A 36 -22.18 11.64 -12.41
C ILE A 36 -22.68 10.20 -12.22
N ALA A 37 -23.05 9.52 -13.30
CA ALA A 37 -23.51 8.12 -13.23
C ALA A 37 -22.42 7.21 -12.64
N ARG A 38 -21.16 7.41 -13.03
CA ARG A 38 -20.03 6.67 -12.46
C ARG A 38 -19.86 6.97 -10.97
N TYR A 39 -19.97 8.23 -10.57
CA TYR A 39 -19.89 8.63 -9.16
C TYR A 39 -20.98 7.95 -8.33
N VAL A 40 -22.22 7.96 -8.80
CA VAL A 40 -23.35 7.30 -8.14
C VAL A 40 -23.11 5.79 -8.02
N ASP A 41 -22.59 5.13 -9.05
CA ASP A 41 -22.24 3.70 -9.01
C ASP A 41 -21.16 3.39 -7.96
N LEU A 42 -20.13 4.25 -7.82
CA LEU A 42 -19.14 4.11 -6.76
C LEU A 42 -19.77 4.29 -5.36
N GLN A 43 -20.68 5.24 -5.21
CA GLN A 43 -21.23 5.63 -3.91
C GLN A 43 -22.45 4.81 -3.44
N LEU A 44 -23.19 4.17 -4.35
CA LEU A 44 -24.36 3.35 -3.98
C LEU A 44 -24.06 1.87 -4.13
N THR A 45 -23.65 1.44 -5.33
CA THR A 45 -23.44 0.02 -5.62
C THR A 45 -22.20 -0.52 -4.91
N ARG A 46 -21.07 0.19 -4.98
CA ARG A 46 -19.78 -0.28 -4.46
C ARG A 46 -19.40 0.27 -3.08
N TYR A 47 -20.32 0.97 -2.42
CA TYR A 47 -20.04 1.57 -1.12
C TYR A 47 -19.64 0.54 -0.06
N GLN A 48 -20.41 -0.55 0.06
CA GLN A 48 -20.15 -1.59 1.06
C GLN A 48 -18.80 -2.27 0.87
N ASP A 49 -18.40 -2.53 -0.38
CA ASP A 49 -17.10 -3.12 -0.69
C ASP A 49 -15.96 -2.20 -0.25
N PHE A 50 -16.02 -0.92 -0.63
CA PHE A 50 -14.98 0.05 -0.27
C PHE A 50 -14.95 0.36 1.22
N ALA A 51 -16.10 0.38 1.90
CA ALA A 51 -16.16 0.51 3.36
C ALA A 51 -15.49 -0.69 4.05
N THR A 52 -15.80 -1.91 3.60
CA THR A 52 -15.20 -3.14 4.14
C THR A 52 -13.68 -3.18 3.91
N HIS A 53 -13.23 -2.79 2.72
CA HIS A 53 -11.80 -2.69 2.43
C HIS A 53 -11.10 -1.62 3.29
N ALA A 54 -11.75 -0.48 3.53
CA ALA A 54 -11.22 0.55 4.42
C ALA A 54 -11.12 0.04 5.86
N ASP A 55 -12.13 -0.69 6.35
CA ASP A 55 -12.10 -1.29 7.69
C ASP A 55 -11.01 -2.34 7.82
N ASN A 56 -10.81 -3.18 6.81
CA ASN A 56 -9.71 -4.16 6.79
C ASN A 56 -8.34 -3.48 6.78
N ASN A 57 -8.20 -2.31 6.14
CA ASN A 57 -6.96 -1.52 6.18
C ASN A 57 -6.76 -0.86 7.54
N ARG A 58 -7.84 -0.53 8.26
CA ARG A 58 -7.79 0.11 9.59
C ARG A 58 -7.59 -0.89 10.73
N MET A 59 -8.14 -2.11 10.59
CA MET A 59 -8.23 -3.10 11.65
C MET A 59 -7.36 -4.31 11.33
N HIS A 60 -6.13 -4.31 11.85
CA HIS A 60 -5.32 -5.52 11.86
C HIS A 60 -5.64 -6.34 13.11
N VAL A 61 -6.50 -7.36 12.97
CA VAL A 61 -6.71 -8.34 14.04
C VAL A 61 -5.42 -9.13 14.23
N ARG A 62 -4.70 -8.84 15.31
CA ARG A 62 -3.54 -9.61 15.76
C ARG A 62 -4.01 -10.54 16.87
N PRO A 63 -4.31 -11.82 16.58
CA PRO A 63 -4.63 -12.76 17.65
C PRO A 63 -3.42 -12.89 18.57
N ALA A 64 -3.60 -12.60 19.85
CA ALA A 64 -2.61 -12.84 20.88
C ALA A 64 -2.82 -14.27 21.40
N PRO A 65 -1.95 -15.24 21.07
CA PRO A 65 -2.11 -16.59 21.57
C PRO A 65 -1.94 -16.60 23.10
N PRO A 66 -2.73 -17.40 23.83
CA PRO A 66 -2.52 -17.57 25.26
C PRO A 66 -1.15 -18.22 25.52
N SER A 67 -0.56 -17.91 26.67
CA SER A 67 0.63 -18.63 27.15
C SER A 67 0.31 -20.11 27.35
N ARG A 68 1.28 -20.99 27.07
CA ARG A 68 1.16 -22.40 27.43
C ARG A 68 1.10 -22.55 28.95
N GLY A 69 0.28 -23.50 29.42
CA GLY A 69 0.22 -23.87 30.83
C GLY A 69 1.54 -24.46 31.33
N LEU A 70 1.76 -24.35 32.64
CA LEU A 70 2.89 -24.96 33.34
C LEU A 70 2.59 -26.44 33.59
N ILE A 71 3.59 -27.31 33.41
CA ILE A 71 3.45 -28.76 33.65
C ILE A 71 4.15 -29.09 34.96
N TYR A 72 3.42 -29.74 35.88
CA TYR A 72 3.93 -30.17 37.19
C TYR A 72 3.94 -31.70 37.30
N ASP A 73 4.89 -32.24 38.03
CA ASP A 73 4.85 -33.62 38.52
C ASP A 73 3.82 -33.77 39.66
N ARG A 74 3.48 -35.00 40.03
CA ARG A 74 2.56 -35.34 41.13
C ARG A 74 2.96 -34.78 42.49
N ASN A 75 4.23 -34.44 42.66
CA ASN A 75 4.77 -33.82 43.87
C ASN A 75 4.74 -32.28 43.83
N GLY A 76 4.20 -31.68 42.76
CA GLY A 76 4.14 -30.23 42.57
C GLY A 76 5.43 -29.60 42.01
N GLU A 77 6.38 -30.41 41.54
CA GLU A 77 7.62 -29.93 40.93
C GLU A 77 7.42 -29.54 39.46
N LEU A 78 7.92 -28.38 39.05
CA LEU A 78 7.74 -27.82 37.71
C LEU A 78 8.62 -28.56 36.68
N LEU A 79 7.99 -29.29 35.76
CA LEU A 79 8.66 -30.04 34.69
C LEU A 79 8.80 -29.24 33.39
N ALA A 80 7.85 -28.37 33.08
CA ALA A 80 7.92 -27.52 31.89
C ALA A 80 7.31 -26.14 32.12
N ASP A 81 8.07 -25.12 31.73
CA ASP A 81 7.69 -23.70 31.75
C ASP A 81 7.75 -23.07 30.35
N ASN A 82 7.15 -21.89 30.21
CA ASN A 82 7.26 -21.08 29.01
C ASN A 82 8.31 -19.99 29.24
N ARG A 83 9.51 -20.17 28.68
CA ARG A 83 10.58 -19.15 28.76
C ARG A 83 10.56 -18.25 27.53
N PRO A 84 10.68 -16.93 27.70
CA PRO A 84 10.80 -16.01 26.57
C PRO A 84 12.11 -16.27 25.81
N THR A 85 12.01 -16.37 24.48
CA THR A 85 13.17 -16.43 23.59
C THR A 85 13.34 -15.06 22.93
N TYR A 86 14.54 -14.49 23.03
CA TYR A 86 14.87 -13.23 22.37
C TYR A 86 15.58 -13.49 21.04
N ILE A 87 15.20 -12.75 20.00
CA ILE A 87 15.82 -12.83 18.67
C ILE A 87 16.26 -11.43 18.26
N LEU A 88 17.56 -11.26 18.04
CA LEU A 88 18.11 -10.03 17.49
C LEU A 88 17.97 -10.03 15.95
N THR A 89 17.35 -9.00 15.40
CA THR A 89 17.13 -8.85 13.96
C THR A 89 17.70 -7.52 13.47
N ILE A 90 18.44 -7.55 12.37
CA ILE A 90 19.05 -6.38 11.75
C ILE A 90 18.32 -6.07 10.43
N VAL A 91 17.93 -4.82 10.24
CA VAL A 91 17.39 -4.31 8.97
C VAL A 91 18.51 -3.60 8.24
N ARG A 92 18.99 -4.19 7.14
CA ARG A 92 20.17 -3.71 6.40
C ARG A 92 20.01 -2.27 5.94
N GLU A 93 18.84 -1.89 5.45
CA GLU A 93 18.54 -0.56 4.92
C GLU A 93 18.59 0.55 5.98
N ARG A 94 18.53 0.17 7.26
CA ARG A 94 18.62 1.08 8.41
C ARG A 94 19.99 1.00 9.11
N SER A 95 20.94 0.27 8.53
CA SER A 95 22.27 0.04 9.10
C SER A 95 23.32 0.64 8.16
N ASP A 96 24.01 1.68 8.61
CA ASP A 96 25.03 2.35 7.79
C ASP A 96 26.24 1.43 7.56
N ASN A 97 26.86 0.97 8.65
CA ASN A 97 28.04 0.10 8.61
C ASN A 97 27.78 -1.23 9.33
N LEU A 98 27.52 -2.27 8.55
CA LEU A 98 27.15 -3.57 9.09
C LEU A 98 28.30 -4.27 9.81
N SER A 99 29.53 -4.11 9.34
CA SER A 99 30.70 -4.75 9.94
C SER A 99 31.00 -4.18 11.33
N GLU A 100 30.87 -2.87 11.48
CA GLU A 100 31.03 -2.17 12.76
C GLU A 100 29.89 -2.50 13.73
N LEU A 101 28.66 -2.59 13.23
CA LEU A 101 27.51 -3.02 14.02
C LEU A 101 27.69 -4.45 14.55
N LEU A 102 28.14 -5.38 13.70
CA LEU A 102 28.41 -6.76 14.11
C LEU A 102 29.54 -6.85 15.13
N GLY A 103 30.61 -6.07 14.98
CA GLY A 103 31.69 -5.98 15.97
C GLY A 103 31.20 -5.46 17.32
N THR A 104 30.34 -4.43 17.31
CA THR A 104 29.74 -3.88 18.54
C THR A 104 28.79 -4.86 19.22
N ILE A 105 27.97 -5.58 18.45
CA ILE A 105 27.06 -6.59 19.02
C ILE A 105 27.88 -7.76 19.59
N GLY A 106 28.97 -8.16 18.91
CA GLY A 106 29.85 -9.24 19.36
C GLY A 106 30.62 -8.95 20.66
N SER A 107 30.75 -7.67 21.06
CA SER A 107 31.31 -7.32 22.37
C SER A 107 30.27 -7.31 23.50
N LEU A 108 28.98 -7.24 23.16
CA LEU A 108 27.87 -7.20 24.11
C LEU A 108 27.24 -8.57 24.37
N ILE A 109 27.21 -9.42 23.34
CA ILE A 109 26.65 -10.77 23.40
C ILE A 109 27.61 -11.77 22.76
N GLU A 110 27.60 -13.00 23.25
CA GLU A 110 28.36 -14.08 22.65
C GLU A 110 27.72 -14.47 21.31
N ILE A 111 28.46 -14.29 20.21
CA ILE A 111 28.05 -14.66 18.86
C ILE A 111 29.05 -15.67 18.33
N SER A 112 28.58 -16.84 17.89
CA SER A 112 29.48 -17.81 17.28
C SER A 112 29.82 -17.41 15.84
N ASP A 113 31.00 -17.82 15.36
CA ASP A 113 31.39 -17.66 13.95
C ASP A 113 30.35 -18.28 12.98
N ASN A 114 29.64 -19.31 13.44
CA ASN A 114 28.59 -19.96 12.66
C ASN A 114 27.35 -19.07 12.50
N ASP A 115 27.01 -18.29 13.53
CA ASP A 115 25.90 -17.34 13.48
C ASP A 115 26.19 -16.20 12.50
N ILE A 116 27.42 -15.68 12.51
CA ILE A 116 27.88 -14.66 11.56
C ILE A 116 27.83 -15.21 10.13
N LYS A 117 28.40 -16.39 9.88
CA LYS A 117 28.36 -17.05 8.56
C LYS A 117 26.93 -17.29 8.07
N ARG A 118 26.03 -17.70 8.97
CA ARG A 118 24.61 -17.90 8.64
C ARG A 118 23.91 -16.59 8.32
N PHE A 119 24.23 -15.51 9.03
CA PHE A 119 23.72 -14.17 8.78
C PHE A 119 24.18 -13.63 7.42
N GLU A 120 25.48 -13.72 7.11
CA GLU A 120 26.04 -13.29 5.81
C GLU A 120 25.45 -14.06 4.63
N LYS A 121 25.27 -15.38 4.79
CA LYS A 121 24.59 -16.21 3.78
C LYS A 121 23.13 -15.81 3.55
N ARG A 122 22.45 -15.25 4.56
CA ARG A 122 21.08 -14.73 4.42
C ARG A 122 21.05 -13.37 3.75
N LEU A 123 22.05 -12.51 3.97
CA LEU A 123 22.16 -11.19 3.32
C LEU A 123 22.30 -11.27 1.79
N THR A 124 23.00 -12.29 1.30
CA THR A 124 23.23 -12.49 -0.14
C THR A 124 22.04 -13.10 -0.86
N ARG A 125 21.11 -13.72 -0.14
CA ARG A 125 19.87 -14.25 -0.73
C ARG A 125 18.91 -13.10 -1.02
N ARG A 126 18.79 -12.75 -2.30
CA ARG A 126 17.74 -11.84 -2.79
C ARG A 126 16.37 -12.45 -2.42
N LYS A 127 15.53 -11.68 -1.72
CA LYS A 127 14.13 -12.08 -1.49
C LYS A 127 13.46 -12.21 -2.88
N PRO A 128 12.68 -13.28 -3.15
CA PRO A 128 11.79 -13.31 -4.31
C PRO A 128 10.72 -12.22 -4.20
#